data_AF-A0A1S0UL37-F1
#
_entry.id   AF-A0A1S0UL37-F1
#
_cell.length_a   1.000
_cell.length_b   1.000
_cell.length_c   1.000
_cell.angle_alpha   90.00
_cell.angle_beta   90.00
_cell.angle_gamma   90.00
#
_symmetry.space_group_name_H-M   'P 1'
#
loop_
_entity.id
_entity.type
_entity.pdbx_description
1 polymer ?
#
loop_
_entity_poly.entity_id
_entity_poly.type
_entity_poly.pdbx_seq_one_letter_code
_entity_poly.pdbx_strand_id
1 'polypeptide(L)'
;MKWDFNEWKTDTLNIRLYGRLWVPDINSDKFQTSTQNGDYAQFYNIVAKNNGNVTGRLEFKMQAHCDIDYSNFPDDDKNCCFRLKSVLYPHYIRYYLARGEDGLDLTKLRTNWHVRDATIKVLPDEDDRKTQMLEICLQVRRRSSTLRIELTLPMMVSSLLVVIAPFFGSFRDQINVKLFAIFIQLVSFTFLAIKAPQVGFGETVPHIYTFYVFTMSTTVVSLLLTLVISAMSRIRRKLPPAHRYTLLASALNISLCCGSEPNAEIDGTSAKDYHQDWLQIHTAINNVVSFLILVAYTIGIIVILCV
;
A
#
# COMPACT_ATOMS: atom_id res chain seq x y z
N MET A 1 29.51 40.72 19.34
CA MET A 1 30.83 40.48 19.97
C MET A 1 31.92 40.87 18.97
N LYS A 2 32.51 42.06 19.07
CA LYS A 2 33.62 42.49 18.21
C LYS A 2 34.84 42.75 19.09
N TRP A 3 36.03 42.44 18.59
CA TRP A 3 37.29 42.76 19.26
C TRP A 3 38.32 43.18 18.23
N ASP A 4 39.34 43.93 18.67
CA ASP A 4 40.43 44.34 17.79
C ASP A 4 41.45 43.22 17.64
N PHE A 5 41.85 42.95 16.39
CA PHE A 5 42.88 41.98 16.06
C PHE A 5 44.24 42.39 16.62
N ASN A 6 44.55 43.69 16.64
CA ASN A 6 45.86 44.17 17.08
C ASN A 6 46.11 43.93 18.57
N GLU A 7 45.04 43.97 19.36
CA GLU A 7 45.10 43.73 20.81
C GLU A 7 45.14 42.23 21.12
N TRP A 8 44.23 41.45 20.52
CA TRP A 8 44.01 40.04 20.90
C TRP A 8 44.81 39.04 20.06
N LYS A 9 45.43 39.47 18.95
CA LYS A 9 46.23 38.67 18.01
C LYS A 9 45.55 37.39 17.49
N THR A 10 44.23 37.30 17.60
CA THR A 10 43.43 36.18 17.11
C THR A 10 42.22 36.71 16.34
N ASP A 11 41.91 36.06 15.24
CA ASP A 11 40.76 36.35 14.38
C ASP A 11 39.51 35.58 14.80
N THR A 12 39.69 34.45 15.49
CA THR A 12 38.65 33.47 15.82
C THR A 12 38.71 33.04 17.29
N LEU A 13 37.53 32.82 17.86
CA LEU A 13 37.34 32.30 19.22
C LEU A 13 36.33 31.16 19.20
N ASN A 14 36.70 30.01 19.76
CA ASN A 14 35.81 28.87 19.92
C ASN A 14 35.08 28.95 21.27
N ILE A 15 33.75 28.97 21.23
CA ILE A 15 32.91 29.14 22.41
C ILE A 15 32.30 27.80 22.80
N ARG A 16 32.68 27.30 23.99
CA ARG A 16 32.29 25.97 24.48
C ARG A 16 30.82 25.87 24.90
N LEU A 17 30.24 26.93 25.46
CA LEU A 17 28.86 26.94 25.93
C LEU A 17 28.05 28.04 25.25
N TYR A 18 26.99 27.65 24.54
CA TYR A 18 26.07 28.58 23.89
C TYR A 18 25.20 29.36 24.89
N GLY A 19 25.00 28.86 26.12
CA GLY A 19 24.13 29.49 27.12
C GLY A 19 24.61 30.86 27.64
N ARG A 20 25.80 31.31 27.27
CA ARG A 20 26.33 32.67 27.56
C ARG A 20 26.24 33.61 26.37
N LEU A 21 25.78 33.11 25.22
CA LEU A 21 25.55 33.86 24.01
C LEU A 21 24.05 33.99 23.80
N TRP A 22 23.64 35.08 23.16
CA TRP A 22 22.34 35.09 22.52
C TRP A 22 22.38 34.15 21.32
N VAL A 23 21.41 33.24 21.24
CA VAL A 23 21.18 32.35 20.10
C VAL A 23 19.74 32.52 19.63
N PRO A 24 19.47 32.47 18.32
CA PRO A 24 18.11 32.55 17.81
C PRO A 24 17.30 31.35 18.27
N ASP A 25 16.03 31.56 18.60
CA ASP A 25 15.09 30.47 18.84
C ASP A 25 14.66 29.86 17.50
N ILE A 26 14.77 28.54 17.41
CA ILE A 26 14.38 27.77 16.23
C ILE A 26 13.44 26.68 16.72
N ASN A 27 12.16 26.85 16.39
CA ASN A 27 11.09 25.94 16.80
C ASN A 27 10.36 25.40 15.57
N SER A 28 9.67 24.28 15.75
CA SER A 28 8.73 23.78 14.75
C SER A 28 7.38 24.49 14.84
N ASP A 29 6.65 24.51 13.74
CA ASP A 29 5.37 25.20 13.58
C ASP A 29 4.23 24.67 14.47
N LYS A 30 4.32 23.43 14.97
CA LYS A 30 3.30 22.88 15.88
C LYS A 30 3.48 23.40 17.31
N PHE A 31 2.39 23.93 17.88
CA PHE A 31 2.25 24.13 19.31
C PHE A 31 2.55 22.82 20.06
N GLN A 32 3.41 22.92 21.06
CA GLN A 32 3.72 21.86 22.01
C GLN A 32 2.46 21.42 22.75
N THR A 33 1.64 20.57 22.15
CA THR A 33 0.67 19.77 22.91
C THR A 33 1.48 18.72 23.66
N SER A 34 1.80 19.06 24.93
CA SER A 34 2.39 18.22 25.97
C SER A 34 3.64 17.45 25.55
N THR A 35 4.82 17.95 25.94
CA THR A 35 6.04 17.13 26.14
C THR A 35 6.29 16.09 25.04
N GLN A 36 6.71 16.58 23.87
CA GLN A 36 7.36 15.76 22.84
C GLN A 36 8.68 15.23 23.43
N ASN A 37 8.65 14.06 24.06
CA ASN A 37 9.83 13.42 24.65
C ASN A 37 10.91 13.22 23.58
N GLY A 38 11.91 14.10 23.55
CA GLY A 38 13.11 13.96 22.74
C GLY A 38 13.23 14.87 21.51
N ASP A 39 12.37 15.89 21.37
CA ASP A 39 12.64 16.99 20.45
C ASP A 39 13.69 17.92 21.07
N TYR A 40 14.71 18.29 20.30
CA TYR A 40 15.75 19.22 20.74
C TYR A 40 16.31 20.01 19.56
N ALA A 41 16.78 21.21 19.85
CA ALA A 41 17.58 22.04 18.95
C ALA A 41 18.78 22.55 19.75
N GLN A 42 19.98 22.15 19.37
CA GLN A 42 21.21 22.49 20.08
C GLN A 42 22.28 22.99 19.13
N PHE A 43 23.03 24.00 19.57
CA PHE A 43 24.14 24.57 18.82
C PHE A 43 25.47 24.00 19.32
N TYR A 44 26.25 23.46 18.40
CA TYR A 44 27.59 22.91 18.64
C TYR A 44 28.64 23.66 17.82
N ASN A 45 29.90 23.55 18.25
CA ASN A 45 31.07 24.10 17.55
C ASN A 45 30.90 25.58 17.16
N ILE A 46 30.54 26.41 18.14
CA ILE A 46 30.32 27.85 17.92
C ILE A 46 31.68 28.54 17.80
N VAL A 47 31.89 29.20 16.68
CA VAL A 47 33.08 29.99 16.38
C VAL A 47 32.64 31.44 16.16
N ALA A 48 33.15 32.34 17.01
CA ALA A 48 33.01 33.78 16.81
C ALA A 48 34.22 34.29 16.03
N LYS A 49 34.00 35.24 15.11
CA LYS A 49 35.03 36.00 14.40
C LYS A 49 35.13 37.42 14.96
N ASN A 50 36.30 38.03 14.85
CA ASN A 50 36.58 39.39 15.34
C ASN A 50 35.63 40.46 14.77
N ASN A 51 35.11 40.24 13.56
CA ASN A 51 34.15 41.11 12.88
C ASN A 51 32.73 41.05 13.44
N GLY A 52 32.45 40.17 14.41
CA GLY A 52 31.13 40.00 15.02
C GLY A 52 30.29 38.88 14.46
N ASN A 53 30.73 38.20 13.39
CA ASN A 53 30.02 37.04 12.87
C ASN A 53 30.25 35.83 13.76
N VAL A 54 29.17 35.14 14.08
CA VAL A 54 29.18 33.90 14.85
C VAL A 54 28.64 32.80 13.97
N THR A 55 29.41 31.72 13.83
CA THR A 55 29.04 30.53 13.06
C THR A 55 28.96 29.36 14.00
N GLY A 56 27.89 28.58 13.95
CA GLY A 56 27.73 27.36 14.74
C GLY A 56 26.97 26.31 13.95
N ARG A 57 27.11 25.05 14.36
CA ARG A 57 26.35 23.94 13.80
C ARG A 57 25.08 23.74 14.62
N LEU A 58 23.92 23.88 13.99
CA LEU A 58 22.65 23.47 14.59
C LEU A 58 22.47 21.96 14.38
N GLU A 59 22.23 21.25 15.47
CA GLU A 59 21.74 19.88 15.45
C GLU A 59 20.34 19.85 16.05
N PHE A 60 19.41 19.22 15.35
CA PHE A 60 18.03 19.19 15.77
C PHE A 60 17.40 17.82 15.56
N LYS A 61 16.43 17.52 16.42
CA LYS A 61 15.49 16.43 16.29
C LYS A 61 14.10 17.01 16.53
N MET A 62 13.23 16.86 15.54
CA MET A 62 11.86 17.35 15.58
C MET A 62 10.97 16.48 14.71
N GLN A 63 9.67 16.50 14.98
CA GLN A 63 8.69 15.83 14.14
C GLN A 63 8.41 16.64 12.87
N ALA A 64 8.53 16.01 11.70
CA ALA A 64 8.11 16.60 10.42
C ALA A 64 6.59 16.51 10.23
N HIS A 65 6.03 17.45 9.48
CA HIS A 65 4.71 17.28 8.89
C HIS A 65 4.86 16.50 7.59
N CYS A 66 4.14 15.38 7.47
CA CYS A 66 4.24 14.52 6.29
C CYS A 66 2.89 14.43 5.60
N ASP A 67 2.89 14.68 4.30
CA ASP A 67 1.85 14.24 3.40
C ASP A 67 2.24 12.85 2.86
N ILE A 68 1.29 11.92 2.87
CA ILE A 68 1.55 10.51 2.59
C ILE A 68 0.62 10.06 1.47
N ASP A 69 1.21 9.64 0.36
CA ASP A 69 0.49 9.02 -0.73
C ASP A 69 0.45 7.49 -0.53
N TYR A 70 -0.74 6.98 -0.25
CA TYR A 70 -0.97 5.56 -0.03
C TYR A 70 -1.31 4.78 -1.30
N SER A 71 -1.33 5.41 -2.48
CA SER A 71 -1.67 4.75 -3.75
C SER A 71 -0.87 3.46 -3.94
N ASN A 72 0.42 3.50 -3.66
CA ASN A 72 1.37 2.38 -3.80
C ASN A 72 1.63 1.56 -2.52
N PHE A 73 0.74 1.61 -1.52
CA PHE A 73 0.91 0.86 -0.27
C PHE A 73 1.17 -0.65 -0.55
N PRO A 74 2.16 -1.29 0.11
CA PRO A 74 2.97 -0.82 1.25
C PRO A 74 4.27 -0.08 0.89
N ASP A 75 4.56 0.11 -0.40
CA ASP A 75 5.71 0.90 -0.88
C ASP A 75 5.27 2.34 -1.15
N ASP A 76 4.78 2.98 -0.09
CA ASP A 76 4.28 4.34 -0.04
C ASP A 76 5.39 5.38 -0.19
N ASP A 77 5.04 6.47 -0.87
CA ASP A 77 5.86 7.67 -0.99
C ASP A 77 5.39 8.69 0.06
N LYS A 78 6.34 9.28 0.78
CA LYS A 78 6.06 10.28 1.82
C LYS A 78 6.81 11.55 1.51
N ASN A 79 6.10 12.67 1.54
CA ASN A 79 6.69 13.99 1.44
C ASN A 79 6.65 14.65 2.83
N CYS A 80 7.78 14.64 3.51
CA CYS A 80 7.91 15.10 4.89
C CYS A 80 8.67 16.42 4.95
N CYS A 81 8.02 17.47 5.45
CA CYS A 81 8.58 18.80 5.58
C CYS A 81 8.78 19.20 7.05
N PHE A 82 9.99 19.65 7.35
CA PHE A 82 10.32 20.34 8.59
C PHE A 82 10.13 21.83 8.38
N ARG A 83 9.21 22.43 9.15
CA ARG A 83 8.99 23.88 9.15
C ARG A 83 9.61 24.48 10.39
N LEU A 84 10.57 25.36 10.19
CA LEU A 84 11.41 25.98 11.22
C LEU A 84 11.14 27.48 11.25
N LYS A 85 10.70 28.00 12.40
CA LYS A 85 10.49 29.43 12.61
C LYS A 85 10.89 29.87 14.02
N SER A 86 11.17 31.16 14.15
CA SER A 86 11.29 31.80 15.46
C SER A 86 9.89 32.14 15.98
N VAL A 87 9.60 31.73 17.22
CA VAL A 87 8.32 32.01 17.89
C VAL A 87 8.45 33.28 18.73
N LEU A 88 9.61 33.52 19.34
CA LEU A 88 9.85 34.69 20.18
C LEU A 88 10.16 35.96 19.38
N TYR A 89 10.81 35.81 18.21
CA TYR A 89 11.30 36.92 17.41
C TYR A 89 10.97 36.78 15.90
N PRO A 90 9.70 36.53 15.53
CA PRO A 90 9.31 36.16 14.17
C PRO A 90 9.60 37.25 13.11
N HIS A 91 9.63 38.52 13.51
CA HIS A 91 9.91 39.65 12.61
C HIS A 91 11.39 40.07 12.56
N TYR A 92 12.19 39.65 13.54
CA TYR A 92 13.59 40.09 13.68
C TYR A 92 14.57 39.08 13.09
N ILE A 93 14.19 37.82 13.02
CA ILE A 93 15.01 36.74 12.46
C ILE A 93 14.66 36.57 10.98
N ARG A 94 15.70 36.52 10.14
CA ARG A 94 15.60 36.27 8.70
C ARG A 94 16.49 35.12 8.31
N TYR A 95 16.00 34.29 7.38
CA TYR A 95 16.70 33.11 6.91
C TYR A 95 17.32 33.37 5.53
N TYR A 96 18.55 32.90 5.33
CA TYR A 96 19.27 33.01 4.07
C TYR A 96 19.93 31.68 3.74
N LEU A 97 19.78 31.23 2.49
CA LEU A 97 20.37 29.98 2.01
C LEU A 97 21.74 30.24 1.40
N ALA A 98 22.81 29.79 2.07
CA ALA A 98 24.18 30.02 1.62
C ALA A 98 24.54 29.27 0.31
N ARG A 99 23.88 28.15 0.03
CA ARG A 99 24.12 27.29 -1.14
C ARG A 99 22.91 27.21 -2.10
N GLY A 100 21.91 28.08 -1.92
CA GLY A 100 20.65 28.00 -2.68
C GLY A 100 19.76 26.83 -2.25
N GLU A 101 18.75 26.53 -3.06
CA GLU A 101 17.71 25.51 -2.78
C GLU A 101 18.23 24.07 -2.90
N ASP A 102 19.26 23.84 -3.72
CA ASP A 102 19.90 22.51 -3.91
C ASP A 102 21.06 22.27 -2.94
N GLY A 103 21.17 23.08 -1.87
CA GLY A 103 22.31 23.09 -0.96
C GLY A 103 22.38 21.90 0.02
N LEU A 104 21.42 20.97 -0.02
CA LEU A 104 21.31 19.85 0.92
C LEU A 104 22.25 18.69 0.55
N ASP A 105 23.21 18.42 1.42
CA ASP A 105 24.11 17.28 1.29
C ASP A 105 23.56 16.06 2.03
N LEU A 106 23.09 15.06 1.26
CA LEU A 106 22.51 13.81 1.77
C LEU A 106 23.54 12.68 1.91
N THR A 107 24.81 12.89 1.55
CA THR A 107 25.82 11.80 1.50
C THR A 107 26.06 11.12 2.86
N LYS A 108 25.84 11.85 3.96
CA LYS A 108 26.03 11.36 5.34
C LYS A 108 24.76 10.75 5.93
N LEU A 109 23.65 10.74 5.21
CA LEU A 109 22.37 10.27 5.72
C LEU A 109 22.32 8.74 5.74
N ARG A 110 22.33 8.15 6.94
CA ARG A 110 22.23 6.69 7.12
C ARG A 110 20.79 6.33 7.49
N THR A 111 19.99 5.91 6.51
CA THR A 111 18.60 5.49 6.77
C THR A 111 18.25 4.22 6.00
N ASN A 112 17.29 3.46 6.52
CA ASN A 112 16.68 2.33 5.81
C ASN A 112 15.63 2.78 4.77
N TRP A 113 15.46 4.10 4.63
CA TRP A 113 14.51 4.73 3.72
C TRP A 113 15.23 5.21 2.49
N HIS A 114 14.59 5.07 1.33
CA HIS A 114 15.17 5.56 0.10
C HIS A 114 14.76 7.03 -0.08
N VAL A 115 15.70 7.95 0.09
CA VAL A 115 15.45 9.37 -0.19
C VAL A 115 15.53 9.59 -1.69
N ARG A 116 14.42 10.03 -2.29
CA ARG A 116 14.34 10.36 -3.72
C ARG A 116 14.85 11.79 -3.98
N ASP A 117 14.37 12.72 -3.17
CA ASP A 117 14.63 14.14 -3.34
C ASP A 117 14.61 14.86 -2.00
N ALA A 118 15.31 15.98 -1.91
CA ALA A 118 15.35 16.84 -0.74
C ALA A 118 15.49 18.30 -1.17
N THR A 119 14.59 19.15 -0.67
CA THR A 119 14.53 20.57 -1.04
C THR A 119 14.55 21.44 0.21
N ILE A 120 15.29 22.56 0.16
CA ILE A 120 15.27 23.58 1.21
C ILE A 120 14.80 24.92 0.65
N LYS A 121 13.80 25.53 1.29
CA LYS A 121 13.19 26.79 0.84
C LYS A 121 12.95 27.72 2.00
N VAL A 122 13.04 29.02 1.74
CA VAL A 122 12.62 30.06 2.69
C VAL A 122 11.29 30.59 2.19
N LEU A 123 10.24 30.41 2.98
CA LEU A 123 8.87 30.77 2.64
C LEU A 123 8.35 31.82 3.63
N PRO A 124 7.43 32.70 3.21
CA PRO A 124 6.66 33.49 4.17
C PRO A 124 5.77 32.56 5.02
N ASP A 125 5.54 32.91 6.28
CA ASP A 125 4.61 32.16 7.14
C ASP A 125 3.17 32.30 6.62
N GLU A 126 2.34 31.26 6.81
CA GLU A 126 0.94 31.27 6.32
C GLU A 126 0.09 32.27 7.11
N ASP A 127 0.34 32.39 8.42
CA ASP A 127 -0.38 33.29 9.31
C ASP A 127 0.04 34.77 9.13
N ASP A 128 1.32 35.00 8.84
CA ASP A 128 1.87 36.35 8.63
C ASP A 128 2.92 36.39 7.53
N ARG A 129 2.55 37.01 6.40
CA ARG A 129 3.44 37.15 5.23
C ARG A 129 4.70 37.97 5.48
N LYS A 130 4.78 38.72 6.58
CA LYS A 130 5.97 39.52 6.94
C LYS A 130 7.02 38.70 7.68
N THR A 131 6.66 37.54 8.22
CA THR A 131 7.58 36.64 8.90
C THR A 131 8.08 35.60 7.92
N GLN A 132 9.22 35.00 8.24
CA GLN A 132 9.85 33.99 7.40
C GLN A 132 9.89 32.66 8.14
N MET A 133 9.69 31.58 7.40
CA MET A 133 9.94 30.22 7.85
C MET A 133 10.91 29.52 6.92
N LEU A 134 11.71 28.63 7.48
CA LEU A 134 12.59 27.75 6.74
C LEU A 134 11.91 26.39 6.61
N GLU A 135 11.67 25.95 5.38
CA GLU A 135 11.07 24.65 5.09
C GLU A 135 12.12 23.71 4.49
N ILE A 136 12.27 22.53 5.09
CA ILE A 136 13.16 21.46 4.61
C ILE A 136 12.29 20.25 4.32
N CYS A 137 12.06 19.93 3.05
CA CYS A 137 11.26 18.79 2.63
C CYS A 137 12.13 17.62 2.16
N LEU A 138 11.70 16.41 2.51
CA LEU A 138 12.30 15.15 2.12
C LEU A 138 11.23 14.28 1.48
N GLN A 139 11.47 13.88 0.23
CA GLN A 139 10.68 12.85 -0.43
C GLN A 139 11.32 11.50 -0.16
N VAL A 140 10.68 10.70 0.68
CA VAL A 140 11.18 9.39 1.10
C VAL A 140 10.24 8.29 0.68
N ARG A 141 10.80 7.22 0.12
CA ARG A 141 10.06 6.02 -0.25
C ARG A 141 10.34 4.89 0.73
N ARG A 142 9.28 4.26 1.23
CA ARG A 142 9.41 3.00 1.96
C ARG A 142 9.65 1.87 0.95
N ARG A 143 10.67 1.04 1.20
CA ARG A 143 10.83 -0.23 0.51
C ARG A 143 10.41 -1.36 1.45
N SER A 144 9.17 -1.84 1.30
CA SER A 144 8.55 -2.91 2.09
C SER A 144 8.15 -4.09 1.21
N SER A 145 9.10 -4.60 0.42
CA SER A 145 8.89 -5.75 -0.46
C SER A 145 8.45 -7.00 0.29
N THR A 146 8.96 -7.23 1.51
CA THR A 146 8.53 -8.36 2.36
C THR A 146 7.05 -8.26 2.71
N LEU A 147 6.60 -7.09 3.19
CA LEU A 147 5.20 -6.86 3.53
C LEU A 147 4.29 -6.97 2.29
N ARG A 148 4.76 -6.50 1.13
CA ARG A 148 4.04 -6.65 -0.14
C ARG A 148 3.79 -8.13 -0.47
N ILE A 149 4.81 -8.96 -0.34
CA ILE A 149 4.71 -10.41 -0.61
C ILE A 149 3.77 -11.07 0.42
N GLU A 150 3.91 -10.74 1.71
CA GLU A 150 3.06 -11.29 2.78
C GLU A 150 1.57 -10.97 2.57
N LEU A 151 1.26 -9.77 2.05
CA LEU A 151 -0.12 -9.37 1.76
C LEU A 151 -0.65 -10.00 0.46
N THR A 152 0.16 -10.03 -0.60
CA THR A 152 -0.30 -10.47 -1.93
C THR A 152 -0.35 -12.00 -2.09
N LEU A 153 0.59 -12.74 -1.48
CA LEU A 153 0.74 -14.18 -1.69
C LEU A 153 -0.51 -14.98 -1.30
N PRO A 154 -1.14 -14.79 -0.11
CA PRO A 154 -2.33 -15.55 0.27
C PRO A 154 -3.52 -15.30 -0.67
N MET A 155 -3.67 -14.07 -1.16
CA MET A 155 -4.71 -13.71 -2.12
C MET A 155 -4.49 -14.38 -3.48
N MET A 156 -3.25 -14.39 -3.97
CA MET A 156 -2.89 -15.09 -5.21
C MET A 156 -3.09 -16.61 -5.12
N VAL A 157 -2.76 -17.21 -3.98
CA VAL A 157 -3.01 -18.64 -3.73
C VAL A 157 -4.52 -18.92 -3.70
N SER A 158 -5.30 -18.07 -3.04
CA SER A 158 -6.76 -18.22 -2.98
C SER A 158 -7.42 -18.11 -4.36
N SER A 159 -6.93 -17.22 -5.21
CA SER A 159 -7.48 -17.05 -6.56
C SER A 159 -7.13 -18.23 -7.46
N LEU A 160 -5.92 -18.79 -7.30
CA LEU A 160 -5.53 -20.04 -7.96
C LEU A 160 -6.42 -21.22 -7.52
N LEU A 161 -6.81 -21.29 -6.24
CA LEU A 161 -7.76 -22.32 -5.78
C LEU A 161 -9.13 -22.17 -6.46
N VAL A 162 -9.62 -20.94 -6.66
CA VAL A 162 -10.87 -20.70 -7.39
C VAL A 162 -10.76 -21.04 -8.88
N VAL A 163 -9.59 -20.82 -9.48
CA VAL A 163 -9.26 -21.22 -10.85
C VAL A 163 -9.30 -22.75 -11.00
N ILE A 164 -8.74 -23.48 -10.03
CA ILE A 164 -8.70 -24.95 -10.08
C ILE A 164 -10.04 -25.57 -9.65
N ALA A 165 -10.88 -24.84 -8.90
CA ALA A 165 -12.17 -25.31 -8.38
C ALA A 165 -13.06 -26.08 -9.40
N PRO A 166 -13.23 -25.64 -10.67
CA PRO A 166 -14.07 -26.34 -11.65
C PRO A 166 -13.50 -27.68 -12.11
N PHE A 167 -12.20 -27.92 -11.94
CA PHE A 167 -11.57 -29.20 -12.27
C PHE A 167 -11.77 -30.26 -11.18
N PHE A 168 -12.26 -29.86 -10.00
CA PHE A 168 -12.66 -30.82 -8.97
C PHE A 168 -14.03 -31.41 -9.31
N GLY A 169 -14.17 -32.73 -9.17
CA GLY A 169 -15.29 -33.52 -9.67
C GLY A 169 -16.68 -33.01 -9.25
N SER A 170 -17.16 -33.44 -8.08
CA SER A 170 -18.54 -33.18 -7.64
C SER A 170 -18.79 -31.71 -7.28
N PHE A 171 -20.01 -31.20 -7.54
CA PHE A 171 -20.43 -29.85 -7.14
C PHE A 171 -20.17 -29.52 -5.67
N ARG A 172 -20.27 -30.51 -4.78
CA ARG A 172 -20.00 -30.36 -3.34
C ARG A 172 -18.54 -29.97 -3.09
N ASP A 173 -17.60 -30.60 -3.79
CA ASP A 173 -16.17 -30.34 -3.64
C ASP A 173 -15.80 -28.99 -4.22
N GLN A 174 -16.37 -28.64 -5.39
CA GLN A 174 -16.18 -27.31 -5.98
C GLN A 174 -16.65 -26.18 -5.06
N ILE A 175 -17.82 -26.34 -4.43
CA ILE A 175 -18.37 -25.37 -3.47
C ILE A 175 -17.46 -25.29 -2.23
N ASN A 176 -17.01 -26.42 -1.70
CA ASN A 176 -16.12 -26.46 -0.53
C ASN A 176 -14.79 -25.74 -0.81
N VAL A 177 -14.17 -25.96 -1.98
CA VAL A 177 -12.92 -25.28 -2.37
C VAL A 177 -13.14 -23.77 -2.49
N LYS A 178 -14.23 -23.32 -3.12
CA LYS A 178 -14.57 -21.88 -3.23
C LYS A 178 -14.84 -21.23 -1.86
N LEU A 179 -15.53 -21.93 -0.96
CA LEU A 179 -15.75 -21.47 0.42
C LEU A 179 -14.43 -21.36 1.21
N PHE A 180 -13.54 -22.33 1.06
CA PHE A 180 -12.22 -22.30 1.67
C PHE A 180 -11.37 -21.13 1.13
N ALA A 181 -11.42 -20.87 -0.19
CA ALA A 181 -10.76 -19.72 -0.78
C ALA A 181 -11.27 -18.39 -0.22
N ILE A 182 -12.60 -18.23 -0.06
CA ILE A 182 -13.20 -17.04 0.57
C ILE A 182 -12.73 -16.89 2.03
N PHE A 183 -12.61 -17.99 2.77
CA PHE A 183 -12.08 -17.94 4.14
C PHE A 183 -10.64 -17.41 4.18
N ILE A 184 -9.76 -17.92 3.30
CA ILE A 184 -8.38 -17.40 3.16
C ILE A 184 -8.40 -15.91 2.82
N GLN A 185 -9.27 -15.49 1.88
CA GLN A 185 -9.39 -14.09 1.49
C GLN A 185 -9.83 -13.21 2.67
N LEU A 186 -10.78 -13.68 3.48
CA LEU A 186 -11.28 -12.94 4.64
C LEU A 186 -10.19 -12.76 5.70
N VAL A 187 -9.44 -13.83 6.01
CA VAL A 187 -8.29 -13.76 6.92
C VAL A 187 -7.20 -12.84 6.37
N SER A 188 -6.98 -12.86 5.05
CA SER A 188 -6.00 -11.98 4.41
C SER A 188 -6.45 -10.51 4.48
N PHE A 189 -7.76 -10.25 4.34
CA PHE A 189 -8.33 -8.90 4.42
C PHE A 189 -8.26 -8.35 5.86
N THR A 190 -8.52 -9.18 6.88
CA THR A 190 -8.32 -8.76 8.28
C THR A 190 -6.85 -8.47 8.58
N PHE A 191 -5.93 -9.26 8.03
CA PHE A 191 -4.50 -8.99 8.15
C PHE A 191 -4.11 -7.65 7.49
N LEU A 192 -4.64 -7.34 6.30
CA LEU A 192 -4.48 -6.03 5.66
C LEU A 192 -5.02 -4.89 6.54
N ALA A 193 -6.22 -5.06 7.11
CA ALA A 193 -6.84 -4.06 7.97
C ALA A 193 -6.02 -3.77 9.23
N ILE A 194 -5.35 -4.78 9.81
CA ILE A 194 -4.45 -4.61 10.96
C ILE A 194 -3.17 -3.84 10.57
N LYS A 195 -2.69 -4.01 9.34
CA LYS A 195 -1.48 -3.33 8.83
C LYS A 195 -1.75 -1.94 8.25
N ALA A 196 -3.02 -1.62 7.99
CA ALA A 196 -3.42 -0.31 7.50
C ALA A 196 -3.15 0.78 8.55
N PRO A 197 -2.88 2.03 8.12
CA PRO A 197 -2.75 3.16 9.04
C PRO A 197 -4.03 3.37 9.87
N GLN A 198 -3.86 3.80 11.14
CA GLN A 198 -4.97 3.95 12.11
C GLN A 198 -6.05 4.95 11.66
N VAL A 199 -5.67 5.95 10.87
CA VAL A 199 -6.57 6.98 10.33
C VAL A 199 -7.15 6.60 8.95
N GLY A 200 -6.89 5.37 8.48
CA GLY A 200 -7.23 4.94 7.12
C GLY A 200 -6.31 5.54 6.05
N PHE A 201 -6.62 5.29 4.78
CA PHE A 201 -5.79 5.66 3.63
C PHE A 201 -6.00 7.11 3.14
N GLY A 202 -6.59 7.98 3.97
CA GLY A 202 -6.85 9.37 3.62
C GLY A 202 -7.78 9.51 2.42
N GLU A 203 -7.38 10.34 1.45
CA GLU A 203 -8.14 10.60 0.21
C GLU A 203 -7.81 9.63 -0.94
N THR A 204 -6.71 8.88 -0.84
CA THR A 204 -6.25 7.97 -1.91
C THR A 204 -6.69 6.53 -1.65
N VAL A 205 -7.21 5.86 -2.69
CA VAL A 205 -7.52 4.42 -2.62
C VAL A 205 -6.30 3.61 -3.07
N PRO A 206 -5.68 2.78 -2.20
CA PRO A 206 -4.51 2.00 -2.58
C PRO A 206 -4.82 0.93 -3.63
N HIS A 207 -3.89 0.69 -4.56
CA HIS A 207 -4.03 -0.36 -5.58
C HIS A 207 -4.23 -1.76 -4.96
N ILE A 208 -3.57 -2.04 -3.82
CA ILE A 208 -3.73 -3.31 -3.10
C ILE A 208 -5.16 -3.50 -2.60
N TYR A 209 -5.85 -2.43 -2.18
CA TYR A 209 -7.21 -2.53 -1.68
C TYR A 209 -8.18 -2.85 -2.82
N THR A 210 -8.02 -2.18 -3.97
CA THR A 210 -8.78 -2.50 -5.19
C THR A 210 -8.56 -3.94 -5.64
N PHE A 211 -7.32 -4.45 -5.58
CA PHE A 211 -7.02 -5.85 -5.87
C PHE A 211 -7.76 -6.84 -4.95
N TYR A 212 -7.81 -6.54 -3.65
CA TYR A 212 -8.53 -7.39 -2.67
C TYR A 212 -10.03 -7.41 -2.92
N VAL A 213 -10.64 -6.24 -3.09
CA VAL A 213 -12.08 -6.11 -3.34
C VAL A 213 -12.45 -6.81 -4.65
N PHE A 214 -11.70 -6.55 -5.73
CA PHE A 214 -11.92 -7.20 -7.02
C PHE A 214 -11.85 -8.72 -6.93
N THR A 215 -10.84 -9.25 -6.23
CA THR A 215 -10.66 -10.70 -6.05
C THR A 215 -11.80 -11.31 -5.24
N MET A 216 -12.16 -10.73 -4.10
CA MET A 216 -13.29 -11.21 -3.30
C MET A 216 -14.63 -11.14 -4.04
N SER A 217 -14.91 -10.02 -4.72
CA SER A 217 -16.16 -9.89 -5.48
C SER A 217 -16.26 -10.96 -6.56
N THR A 218 -15.16 -11.22 -7.27
CA THR A 218 -15.11 -12.26 -8.31
C THR A 218 -15.34 -13.66 -7.73
N THR A 219 -14.74 -13.99 -6.58
CA THR A 219 -14.93 -15.31 -5.95
C THR A 219 -16.36 -15.49 -5.43
N VAL A 220 -16.97 -14.45 -4.86
CA VAL A 220 -18.37 -14.47 -4.42
C VAL A 220 -19.32 -14.67 -5.59
N VAL A 221 -19.15 -13.91 -6.69
CA VAL A 221 -19.97 -14.09 -7.90
C VAL A 221 -19.81 -15.50 -8.47
N SER A 222 -18.59 -16.01 -8.52
CA SER A 222 -18.29 -17.38 -8.97
C SER A 222 -18.96 -18.45 -8.09
N LEU A 223 -19.01 -18.24 -6.77
CA LEU A 223 -19.71 -19.14 -5.84
C LEU A 223 -21.23 -19.09 -6.06
N LEU A 224 -21.81 -17.89 -6.16
CA LEU A 224 -23.25 -17.72 -6.38
C LEU A 224 -23.72 -18.40 -7.66
N LEU A 225 -22.96 -18.25 -8.76
CA LEU A 225 -23.26 -18.93 -10.02
C LEU A 225 -23.19 -20.45 -9.89
N THR A 226 -22.16 -20.99 -9.22
CA THR A 226 -22.08 -22.44 -8.96
C THR A 226 -23.24 -22.94 -8.09
N LEU A 227 -23.69 -22.16 -7.09
CA LEU A 227 -24.84 -22.51 -6.27
C LEU A 227 -26.13 -22.53 -7.09
N VAL A 228 -26.34 -21.55 -7.97
CA VAL A 228 -27.51 -21.50 -8.86
C VAL A 228 -27.49 -22.69 -9.82
N ILE A 229 -26.35 -23.03 -10.42
CA ILE A 229 -26.22 -24.19 -11.31
C ILE A 229 -26.43 -25.51 -10.56
N SER A 230 -25.90 -25.62 -9.34
CA SER A 230 -26.12 -26.76 -8.44
C SER A 230 -27.59 -26.89 -8.01
N ALA A 231 -28.30 -25.78 -7.79
CA ALA A 231 -29.73 -25.80 -7.49
C ALA A 231 -30.54 -26.24 -8.72
N MET A 232 -30.19 -25.76 -9.92
CA MET A 232 -30.82 -26.17 -11.17
C MET A 232 -30.60 -27.66 -11.48
N SER A 233 -29.40 -28.20 -11.18
CA SER A 233 -29.08 -29.61 -11.44
C SER A 233 -29.84 -30.59 -10.53
N ARG A 234 -30.31 -30.14 -9.35
CA ARG A 234 -31.15 -30.93 -8.45
C ARG A 234 -32.59 -31.09 -8.93
N ILE A 235 -33.04 -30.29 -9.89
CA ILE A 235 -34.41 -30.37 -10.42
C ILE A 235 -34.52 -31.63 -11.30
N ARG A 236 -35.27 -32.63 -10.82
CA ARG A 236 -35.52 -33.86 -11.58
C ARG A 236 -36.40 -33.55 -12.80
N ARG A 237 -35.81 -33.59 -14.00
CA ARG A 237 -36.51 -33.44 -15.27
C ARG A 237 -36.84 -34.81 -15.86
N LYS A 238 -38.10 -35.03 -16.23
CA LYS A 238 -38.57 -36.26 -16.90
C LYS A 238 -38.42 -36.22 -18.42
N LEU A 239 -37.99 -35.09 -18.99
CA LEU A 239 -37.78 -34.95 -20.44
C LEU A 239 -36.32 -35.24 -20.81
N PRO A 240 -36.07 -36.01 -21.88
CA PRO A 240 -34.71 -36.25 -22.36
C PRO A 240 -34.09 -34.94 -22.85
N PRO A 241 -32.82 -34.65 -22.51
CA PRO A 241 -32.10 -33.53 -23.10
C PRO A 241 -31.95 -33.74 -24.61
N ALA A 242 -32.01 -32.68 -25.41
CA ALA A 242 -31.84 -32.83 -26.85
C ALA A 242 -30.41 -33.35 -27.15
N HIS A 243 -30.30 -34.35 -28.02
CA HIS A 243 -29.07 -35.10 -28.34
C HIS A 243 -27.86 -34.21 -28.74
N ARG A 244 -28.11 -33.01 -29.25
CA ARG A 244 -27.05 -32.04 -29.59
C ARG A 244 -26.38 -31.45 -28.34
N TYR A 245 -27.12 -31.25 -27.26
CA TYR A 245 -26.60 -30.70 -26.01
C TYR A 245 -25.81 -31.73 -25.19
N THR A 246 -26.17 -33.02 -25.26
CA THR A 246 -25.41 -34.10 -24.63
C THR A 246 -24.06 -34.32 -25.33
N LEU A 247 -24.03 -34.28 -26.67
CA LEU A 247 -22.78 -34.33 -27.44
C LEU A 247 -21.87 -33.12 -27.17
N LEU A 248 -22.43 -31.92 -27.11
CA LEU A 248 -21.68 -30.70 -26.74
C LEU A 248 -21.12 -30.77 -25.32
N ALA A 249 -21.91 -31.23 -24.36
CA ALA A 249 -21.46 -31.40 -22.98
C ALA A 249 -20.35 -32.47 -22.87
N SER A 250 -20.46 -33.57 -23.61
CA SER A 250 -19.43 -34.61 -23.68
C SER A 250 -18.14 -34.08 -24.31
N ALA A 251 -18.21 -33.37 -25.44
CA ALA A 251 -17.04 -32.76 -26.08
C ALA A 251 -16.38 -31.69 -25.20
N LEU A 252 -17.17 -30.86 -24.52
CA LEU A 252 -16.67 -29.84 -23.58
C LEU A 252 -16.04 -30.48 -22.35
N ASN A 253 -16.63 -31.53 -21.78
CA ASN A 253 -16.03 -32.25 -20.66
C ASN A 253 -14.76 -32.99 -21.07
N ILE A 254 -14.65 -33.52 -22.29
CA ILE A 254 -13.40 -34.13 -22.80
C ILE A 254 -12.31 -33.06 -23.02
N SER A 255 -12.71 -31.86 -23.47
CA SER A 255 -11.76 -30.77 -23.72
C SER A 255 -11.35 -30.00 -22.46
N LEU A 256 -12.19 -29.94 -21.43
CA LEU A 256 -11.93 -29.21 -20.18
C LEU A 256 -11.63 -30.12 -18.97
N CYS A 257 -11.99 -31.40 -18.96
CA CYS A 257 -11.74 -32.34 -17.85
C CYS A 257 -10.85 -33.51 -18.28
N CYS A 258 -9.89 -33.88 -17.41
CA CYS A 258 -9.15 -35.15 -17.47
C CYS A 258 -9.86 -36.31 -16.75
N GLY A 259 -11.16 -36.19 -16.44
CA GLY A 259 -11.90 -37.16 -15.64
C GLY A 259 -13.13 -37.67 -16.38
N SER A 260 -13.02 -38.86 -16.98
CA SER A 260 -14.20 -39.65 -17.33
C SER A 260 -14.86 -40.14 -16.04
N GLU A 261 -16.11 -39.78 -15.78
CA GLU A 261 -16.93 -40.65 -14.92
C GLU A 261 -17.19 -41.97 -15.69
N PRO A 262 -17.16 -43.12 -15.00
CA PRO A 262 -17.30 -44.42 -15.64
C PRO A 262 -18.69 -44.53 -16.28
N ASN A 263 -18.70 -45.07 -17.50
CA ASN A 263 -19.91 -45.38 -18.25
C ASN A 263 -20.89 -46.16 -17.37
N ALA A 264 -22.15 -45.71 -17.33
CA ALA A 264 -23.22 -46.41 -16.65
C ALA A 264 -23.38 -47.83 -17.23
N GLU A 265 -23.31 -48.84 -16.37
CA GLU A 265 -23.72 -50.21 -16.68
C GLU A 265 -25.18 -50.20 -17.13
N ILE A 266 -25.43 -50.72 -18.33
CA ILE A 266 -26.75 -50.76 -18.95
C ILE A 266 -27.52 -51.92 -18.34
N ASP A 267 -28.14 -51.70 -17.19
CA ASP A 267 -29.10 -52.66 -16.66
C ASP A 267 -30.47 -52.41 -17.30
N GLY A 268 -30.77 -53.24 -18.30
CA GLY A 268 -31.95 -53.15 -19.14
C GLY A 268 -33.21 -53.60 -18.43
N THR A 269 -33.73 -52.84 -17.45
CA THR A 269 -35.15 -52.82 -17.05
C THR A 269 -35.37 -51.78 -15.94
N SER A 270 -35.35 -50.49 -16.28
CA SER A 270 -36.00 -49.46 -15.47
C SER A 270 -36.11 -48.18 -16.29
N ALA A 271 -37.11 -47.33 -16.02
CA ALA A 271 -37.29 -46.06 -16.69
C ALA A 271 -35.94 -45.31 -16.76
N LYS A 272 -35.47 -45.02 -17.98
CA LYS A 272 -34.14 -44.43 -18.23
C LYS A 272 -34.04 -43.13 -17.44
N ASP A 273 -33.30 -43.14 -16.33
CA ASP A 273 -33.17 -41.97 -15.46
C ASP A 273 -32.24 -40.96 -16.14
N TYR A 274 -32.82 -40.04 -16.91
CA TYR A 274 -32.09 -38.96 -17.61
C TYR A 274 -31.41 -37.96 -16.66
N HIS A 275 -31.47 -38.20 -15.34
CA HIS A 275 -30.88 -37.34 -14.31
C HIS A 275 -29.36 -37.25 -14.44
N GLN A 276 -28.68 -38.34 -14.76
CA GLN A 276 -27.22 -38.35 -14.95
C GLN A 276 -26.80 -37.56 -16.20
N ASP A 277 -27.54 -37.68 -17.30
CA ASP A 277 -27.29 -36.91 -18.53
C ASP A 277 -27.47 -35.40 -18.30
N TRP A 278 -28.51 -35.00 -17.55
CA TRP A 278 -28.71 -33.61 -17.16
C TRP A 278 -27.61 -33.11 -16.20
N LEU A 279 -27.15 -33.95 -15.27
CA LEU A 279 -26.06 -33.60 -14.35
C LEU A 279 -24.78 -33.28 -15.12
N GLN A 280 -24.40 -34.11 -16.10
CA GLN A 280 -23.24 -33.88 -16.97
C GLN A 280 -23.32 -32.56 -17.74
N ILE A 281 -24.50 -32.21 -18.25
CA ILE A 281 -24.73 -30.92 -18.93
C ILE A 281 -24.55 -29.73 -17.97
N HIS A 282 -25.11 -29.80 -16.76
CA HIS A 282 -24.97 -28.71 -15.79
C HIS A 282 -23.52 -28.55 -15.31
N THR A 283 -22.78 -29.65 -15.18
CA THR A 283 -21.33 -29.61 -14.86
C THR A 283 -20.54 -28.95 -15.97
N ALA A 284 -20.80 -29.31 -17.23
CA ALA A 284 -20.14 -28.67 -18.39
C ALA A 284 -20.43 -27.16 -18.45
N ILE A 285 -21.68 -26.74 -18.19
CA ILE A 285 -22.08 -25.33 -18.14
C ILE A 285 -21.32 -24.59 -17.02
N ASN A 286 -21.25 -25.17 -15.82
CA ASN A 286 -20.53 -24.56 -14.70
C ASN A 286 -19.03 -24.41 -14.99
N ASN A 287 -18.42 -25.37 -15.68
CA ASN A 287 -17.02 -25.31 -16.06
C ASN A 287 -16.76 -24.22 -17.10
N VAL A 288 -17.62 -24.08 -18.12
CA VAL A 288 -17.54 -22.99 -19.11
C VAL A 288 -17.74 -21.62 -18.47
N VAL A 289 -18.75 -21.46 -17.62
CA VAL A 289 -19.00 -20.20 -16.90
C VAL A 289 -17.81 -19.85 -16.00
N SER A 290 -17.26 -20.82 -15.27
CA SER A 290 -16.09 -20.61 -14.42
C SER A 290 -14.84 -20.25 -15.22
N PHE A 291 -14.67 -20.84 -16.42
CA PHE A 291 -13.58 -20.49 -17.32
C PHE A 291 -13.70 -19.05 -17.86
N LEU A 292 -14.90 -18.61 -18.22
CA LEU A 292 -15.13 -17.23 -18.65
C LEU A 292 -14.84 -16.22 -17.52
N ILE A 293 -15.29 -16.52 -16.29
CA ILE A 293 -14.99 -15.70 -15.12
C ILE A 293 -13.47 -15.65 -14.86
N LEU A 294 -12.76 -16.75 -15.09
CA LEU A 294 -11.31 -16.81 -14.96
C LEU A 294 -10.60 -15.93 -15.99
N VAL A 295 -11.02 -15.94 -17.25
CA VAL A 295 -10.44 -15.07 -18.29
C VAL A 295 -10.69 -13.60 -17.95
N ALA A 296 -11.90 -13.26 -17.48
CA ALA A 296 -12.19 -11.91 -17.01
C ALA A 296 -11.32 -11.51 -15.80
N TYR A 297 -11.08 -12.45 -14.88
CA TYR A 297 -10.24 -12.24 -13.70
C TYR A 297 -8.77 -12.01 -14.05
N THR A 298 -8.19 -12.81 -14.96
CA THR A 298 -6.78 -12.64 -15.37
C THR A 298 -6.58 -11.30 -16.09
N ILE A 299 -7.50 -10.90 -16.95
CA ILE A 299 -7.48 -9.58 -17.60
C ILE A 299 -7.58 -8.47 -16.53
N GLY A 300 -8.51 -8.60 -15.57
CA GLY A 300 -8.68 -7.65 -14.49
C GLY A 300 -7.43 -7.49 -13.61
N ILE A 301 -6.75 -8.58 -13.27
CA ILE A 301 -5.48 -8.52 -12.53
C ILE A 301 -4.40 -7.82 -13.34
N ILE A 302 -4.25 -8.15 -14.62
CA ILE A 302 -3.23 -7.52 -15.48
C ILE A 302 -3.46 -6.01 -15.53
N VAL A 303 -4.71 -5.56 -15.67
CA VAL A 303 -5.04 -4.13 -15.63
C VAL A 303 -4.69 -3.51 -14.28
N ILE A 304 -5.02 -4.17 -13.15
CA ILE A 304 -4.76 -3.63 -11.80
C ILE A 304 -3.26 -3.64 -11.44
N LEU A 305 -2.46 -4.56 -12.00
CA LEU A 305 -1.02 -4.64 -11.75
C LEU A 305 -0.19 -3.75 -12.71
N CYS A 306 -0.71 -3.44 -13.89
CA CYS A 306 -0.05 -2.59 -14.87
C CYS A 306 -0.39 -1.09 -14.74
N VAL A 307 -1.47 -0.76 -14.02
CA VAL A 307 -1.85 0.61 -13.63
C VAL A 307 -1.26 0.93 -12.27
#